data_AF-F0J8H8-F1
#
_entry.id   AF-F0J8H8-F1
#
_cell.length_a   1.000
_cell.length_b   1.000
_cell.length_c   1.000
_cell.angle_alpha   90.00
_cell.angle_beta   90.00
_cell.angle_gamma   90.00
#
_symmetry.space_group_name_H-M   'P 1'
#
loop_
_entity.id
_entity.type
_entity.pdbx_description
1 polymer ?
#
loop_
_entity_poly.entity_id
_entity_poly.type
_entity_poly.pdbx_seq_one_letter_code
_entity_poly.pdbx_strand_id
1 'polypeptide(L)'
;MSYRARLWSLHGLAPFIITLRVRPAGLSSRFQGWRRLVAAGQGTVSGFVPQVFLLCGLALFDMSEVERAKQEADCMHEAGDHEASYKILLRHKDCGDPDLLWRLARVTFKRCELAPKAEKEACLAEGIAYLDKAVECGGEDLGPVHKWYSILIGSKKDHPTTRERIHDAFLVKKHVQRAIDLMPQDPLNHYVLGNWCYEVAGTPWLIRKA
;
A
#
# COMPACT_ATOMS: atom_id res chain seq x y z
N MET A 1 -43.39 -8.72 -30.55
CA MET A 1 -42.56 -8.09 -31.60
C MET A 1 -41.11 -8.34 -31.22
N SER A 2 -40.53 -9.45 -31.65
CA SER A 2 -39.76 -9.64 -32.88
C SER A 2 -38.26 -9.55 -32.58
N TYR A 3 -37.68 -10.73 -32.43
CA TYR A 3 -36.25 -11.01 -32.49
C TYR A 3 -35.65 -10.48 -33.81
N ARG A 4 -34.43 -9.97 -33.77
CA ARG A 4 -33.51 -10.07 -34.92
C ARG A 4 -32.06 -9.92 -34.48
N ALA A 5 -31.41 -11.07 -34.35
CA ALA A 5 -29.99 -11.21 -34.58
C ALA A 5 -29.63 -10.74 -36.00
N ARG A 6 -28.47 -10.08 -36.15
CA ARG A 6 -27.70 -10.12 -37.40
C ARG A 6 -26.24 -10.39 -37.07
N LEU A 7 -25.87 -11.64 -37.34
CA LEU A 7 -24.55 -12.02 -37.83
C LEU A 7 -24.14 -11.07 -38.95
N TRP A 8 -22.85 -10.75 -39.05
CA TRP A 8 -22.05 -11.02 -40.25
C TRP A 8 -20.60 -11.22 -39.83
N SER A 9 -20.01 -12.18 -40.52
CA SER A 9 -18.73 -12.81 -40.25
C SER A 9 -17.69 -12.27 -41.22
N LEU A 10 -16.44 -12.23 -40.73
CA LEU A 10 -15.19 -12.53 -41.44
C LEU A 10 -14.74 -11.62 -42.59
N HIS A 11 -13.68 -10.87 -42.34
CA HIS A 11 -12.38 -10.94 -43.03
C HIS A 11 -11.36 -10.39 -42.00
N GLY A 12 -10.26 -11.00 -41.61
CA GLY A 12 -9.38 -11.92 -42.30
C GLY A 12 -7.95 -11.43 -42.03
N LEU A 13 -7.41 -11.67 -40.83
CA LEU A 13 -5.98 -11.52 -40.53
C LEU A 13 -5.57 -12.65 -39.60
N ALA A 14 -4.76 -13.56 -40.14
CA ALA A 14 -4.22 -14.71 -39.45
C ALA A 14 -3.31 -14.30 -38.29
N PRO A 15 -3.37 -14.96 -37.12
CA PRO A 15 -2.35 -14.80 -36.10
C PRO A 15 -1.05 -15.46 -36.59
N PHE A 16 0.03 -14.67 -36.69
CA PHE A 16 1.39 -15.19 -36.82
C PHE A 16 1.69 -16.06 -35.59
N ILE A 17 1.62 -17.38 -35.76
CA ILE A 17 2.15 -18.34 -34.80
C ILE A 17 3.68 -18.30 -34.91
N ILE A 18 4.31 -17.51 -34.06
CA ILE A 18 5.75 -17.57 -33.84
C ILE A 18 6.03 -18.82 -33.01
N THR A 19 6.44 -19.90 -33.69
CA THR A 19 7.01 -21.08 -33.04
C THR A 19 8.39 -20.73 -32.50
N LEU A 20 8.46 -20.27 -31.24
CA LEU A 20 9.73 -20.19 -30.53
C LEU A 20 10.22 -21.61 -30.25
N ARG A 21 11.06 -22.11 -31.14
CA ARG A 21 11.87 -23.31 -30.95
C ARG A 21 12.89 -23.03 -29.84
N VAL A 22 12.54 -23.39 -28.62
CA VAL A 22 13.46 -23.37 -27.47
C VAL A 22 14.62 -24.31 -27.78
N ARG A 23 15.84 -23.75 -27.94
CA ARG A 23 17.09 -24.53 -27.90
C ARG A 23 17.34 -24.90 -26.43
N PRO A 24 17.53 -26.19 -26.08
CA PRO A 24 18.00 -26.54 -24.75
C PRO A 24 19.46 -26.08 -24.63
N ALA A 25 19.70 -25.11 -23.76
CA ALA A 25 21.04 -24.78 -23.29
C ALA A 25 21.57 -25.97 -22.48
N GLY A 26 22.77 -26.43 -22.83
CA GLY A 26 23.41 -27.60 -22.25
C GLY A 26 23.53 -27.51 -20.73
N LEU A 27 23.09 -28.58 -20.07
CA LEU A 27 23.29 -28.83 -18.65
C LEU A 27 24.81 -28.88 -18.37
N SER A 28 25.36 -27.86 -17.72
CA SER A 28 26.70 -27.97 -17.15
C SER A 28 26.69 -28.98 -16.00
N SER A 29 27.72 -29.82 -15.95
CA SER A 29 27.84 -31.05 -15.15
C SER A 29 28.02 -30.84 -13.64
N ARG A 30 27.45 -29.79 -13.04
CA ARG A 30 27.74 -29.41 -11.64
C ARG A 30 26.70 -29.86 -10.60
N PHE A 31 25.75 -30.71 -10.97
CA PHE A 31 24.77 -31.27 -10.03
C PHE A 31 24.57 -32.78 -10.24
N GLN A 32 25.61 -33.56 -9.99
CA GLN A 32 25.50 -35.02 -9.76
C GLN A 32 25.94 -35.42 -8.34
N GLY A 33 25.91 -34.50 -7.38
CA GLY A 33 26.39 -34.74 -6.02
C GLY A 33 25.33 -35.16 -4.99
N TRP A 34 24.02 -35.10 -5.30
CA TRP A 34 22.98 -35.19 -4.26
C TRP A 34 22.19 -36.51 -4.25
N ARG A 35 22.53 -37.47 -5.12
CA ARG A 35 21.89 -38.81 -5.14
C ARG A 35 22.65 -39.89 -4.35
N ARG A 36 23.37 -39.52 -3.28
CA ARG A 36 23.99 -40.49 -2.36
C ARG A 36 23.95 -40.05 -0.89
N LEU A 37 22.78 -39.73 -0.35
CA LEU A 37 22.61 -39.62 1.12
C LEU A 37 21.18 -39.99 1.54
N VAL A 38 20.70 -41.19 1.18
CA VAL A 38 19.47 -41.78 1.78
C VAL A 38 19.73 -43.19 2.33
N ALA A 39 21.00 -43.57 2.53
CA ALA A 39 21.33 -44.88 3.08
C ALA A 39 22.41 -44.76 4.15
N ALA A 40 22.00 -44.39 5.37
CA ALA A 40 22.61 -44.87 6.61
C ALA A 40 21.91 -44.23 7.82
N GLY A 41 21.47 -45.08 8.75
CA GLY A 41 21.27 -44.67 10.14
C GLY A 41 19.80 -44.49 10.55
N GLN A 42 19.17 -45.61 10.93
CA GLN A 42 18.19 -45.56 12.02
C GLN A 42 18.96 -45.17 13.29
N GLY A 43 19.05 -43.87 13.54
CA GLY A 43 19.50 -43.31 14.81
C GLY A 43 18.28 -42.67 15.45
N THR A 44 17.87 -43.17 16.60
CA THR A 44 16.89 -42.53 17.47
C THR A 44 17.48 -41.22 17.98
N VAL A 45 17.33 -40.14 17.21
CA VAL A 45 17.64 -38.80 17.68
C VAL A 45 16.43 -38.31 18.45
N SER A 46 16.49 -38.44 19.78
CA SER A 46 15.56 -37.79 20.70
C SER A 46 15.45 -36.31 20.32
N GLY A 47 14.20 -35.85 20.23
CA GLY A 47 13.82 -34.59 19.63
C GLY A 47 14.53 -33.39 20.25
N PHE A 48 15.34 -32.73 19.44
CA PHE A 48 15.64 -31.32 19.61
C PHE A 48 15.44 -30.67 18.25
N VAL A 49 14.18 -30.34 17.95
CA VAL A 49 13.87 -29.42 16.84
C VAL A 49 14.48 -28.07 17.24
N PRO A 50 15.48 -27.54 16.52
CA PRO A 50 16.05 -26.24 16.86
C PRO A 50 14.95 -25.20 16.69
N GLN A 51 14.62 -24.46 17.75
CA GLN A 51 13.58 -23.42 17.75
C GLN A 51 13.73 -22.39 16.59
N VAL A 52 14.94 -22.27 16.03
CA VAL A 52 15.27 -21.37 14.92
C VAL A 52 14.57 -21.75 13.60
N PHE A 53 14.34 -23.05 13.32
CA PHE A 53 13.62 -23.48 12.12
C PHE A 53 12.12 -23.18 12.18
N LEU A 54 11.54 -23.19 13.38
CA LEU A 54 10.14 -22.83 13.58
C LEU A 54 9.91 -21.31 13.42
N LEU A 55 10.89 -20.49 13.84
CA LEU A 55 10.82 -19.03 13.73
C LEU A 55 10.94 -18.54 12.28
N CYS A 56 11.84 -19.12 11.47
CA CYS A 56 11.89 -18.80 10.04
C CYS A 56 10.65 -19.28 9.28
N GLY A 57 10.07 -20.43 9.66
CA GLY A 57 8.83 -20.93 9.08
C GLY A 57 7.60 -20.07 9.43
N LEU A 58 7.50 -19.60 10.67
CA LEU A 58 6.42 -18.68 11.10
C LEU A 58 6.51 -17.34 10.39
N ALA A 59 7.70 -16.72 10.31
CA ALA A 59 7.85 -15.43 9.65
C ALA A 59 7.52 -15.48 8.15
N LEU A 60 7.91 -16.55 7.45
CA LEU A 60 7.55 -16.73 6.03
C LEU A 60 6.05 -16.98 5.84
N PHE A 61 5.41 -17.69 6.77
CA PHE A 61 3.96 -17.93 6.73
C PHE A 61 3.17 -16.63 6.99
N ASP A 62 3.58 -15.84 7.98
CA ASP A 62 2.91 -14.60 8.38
C ASP A 62 2.95 -13.54 7.25
N MET A 63 4.08 -13.42 6.54
CA MET A 63 4.19 -12.54 5.37
C MET A 63 3.22 -12.92 4.24
N SER A 64 2.90 -14.21 4.07
CA SER A 64 1.92 -14.67 3.07
C SER A 64 0.47 -14.36 3.47
N GLU A 65 0.19 -14.24 4.77
CA GLU A 65 -1.11 -13.85 5.28
C GLU A 65 -1.33 -12.35 5.12
N VAL A 66 -0.32 -11.54 5.46
CA VAL A 66 -0.33 -10.08 5.26
C VAL A 66 -0.57 -9.70 3.80
N GLU A 67 0.08 -10.38 2.85
CA GLU A 67 -0.13 -10.12 1.42
C GLU A 67 -1.56 -10.43 0.97
N ARG A 68 -2.15 -11.54 1.43
CA ARG A 68 -3.55 -11.88 1.15
C ARG A 68 -4.51 -10.86 1.77
N ALA A 69 -4.25 -10.43 3.00
CA ALA A 69 -5.05 -9.41 3.68
C ALA A 69 -5.03 -8.07 2.92
N LYS A 70 -3.88 -7.65 2.36
CA LYS A 70 -3.79 -6.44 1.53
C LYS A 70 -4.67 -6.55 0.28
N GLN A 71 -4.60 -7.67 -0.44
CA GLN A 71 -5.39 -7.90 -1.65
C GLN A 71 -6.90 -7.92 -1.35
N GLU A 72 -7.31 -8.65 -0.30
CA GLU A 72 -8.71 -8.70 0.13
C GLU A 72 -9.21 -7.32 0.55
N ALA A 73 -8.41 -6.58 1.31
CA ALA A 73 -8.75 -5.23 1.74
C ALA A 73 -8.85 -4.24 0.57
N ASP A 74 -7.98 -4.36 -0.45
CA ASP A 74 -8.07 -3.57 -1.68
C ASP A 74 -9.37 -3.87 -2.43
N CYS A 75 -9.77 -5.14 -2.55
CA CYS A 75 -11.06 -5.52 -3.14
C CYS A 75 -12.25 -4.95 -2.36
N MET A 76 -12.23 -5.02 -1.02
CA MET A 76 -13.30 -4.44 -0.19
C MET A 76 -13.35 -2.91 -0.31
N HIS A 77 -12.19 -2.26 -0.41
CA HIS A 77 -12.10 -0.82 -0.61
C HIS A 77 -12.70 -0.39 -1.96
N GLU A 78 -12.37 -1.10 -3.04
CA GLU A 78 -12.92 -0.88 -4.38
C GLU A 78 -14.43 -1.15 -4.45
N ALA A 79 -14.92 -2.14 -3.69
CA ALA A 79 -16.35 -2.41 -3.54
C ALA A 79 -17.10 -1.34 -2.71
N GLY A 80 -16.38 -0.40 -2.08
CA GLY A 80 -16.95 0.65 -1.23
C GLY A 80 -17.17 0.25 0.24
N ASP A 81 -16.86 -1.00 0.63
CA ASP A 81 -16.94 -1.45 2.02
C ASP A 81 -15.65 -1.12 2.78
N HIS A 82 -15.54 0.15 3.18
CA HIS A 82 -14.37 0.67 3.89
C HIS A 82 -14.24 0.12 5.31
N GLU A 83 -15.35 -0.26 5.95
CA GLU A 83 -15.33 -0.82 7.31
C GLU A 83 -14.83 -2.27 7.31
N ALA A 84 -15.25 -3.09 6.33
CA ALA A 84 -14.70 -4.43 6.15
C ALA A 84 -13.20 -4.38 5.81
N SER A 85 -12.81 -3.50 4.87
CA SER A 85 -11.41 -3.28 4.50
C SER A 85 -10.56 -2.87 5.73
N TYR A 86 -11.06 -1.94 6.55
CA TYR A 86 -10.41 -1.54 7.80
C TYR A 86 -10.25 -2.70 8.78
N LYS A 87 -11.31 -3.49 9.02
CA LYS A 87 -11.25 -4.63 9.94
C LYS A 87 -10.23 -5.69 9.51
N ILE A 88 -10.09 -5.94 8.21
CA ILE A 88 -9.09 -6.88 7.67
C ILE A 88 -7.69 -6.36 7.98
N LEU A 89 -7.39 -5.11 7.61
CA LEU A 89 -6.05 -4.52 7.77
C LEU A 89 -5.68 -4.32 9.25
N LEU A 90 -6.65 -3.96 10.10
CA LEU A 90 -6.41 -3.68 11.52
C LEU A 90 -5.84 -4.90 12.27
N ARG A 91 -6.20 -6.12 11.86
CA ARG A 91 -5.68 -7.37 12.45
C ARG A 91 -4.17 -7.51 12.30
N HIS A 92 -3.59 -6.84 11.31
CA HIS A 92 -2.17 -6.90 10.97
C HIS A 92 -1.48 -5.54 11.11
N LYS A 93 -2.05 -4.59 11.87
CA LYS A 93 -1.47 -3.24 12.05
C LYS A 93 -0.05 -3.22 12.62
N ASP A 94 0.36 -4.32 13.26
CA ASP A 94 1.65 -4.47 13.93
C ASP A 94 2.68 -5.26 13.11
N CYS A 95 2.36 -5.66 11.87
CA CYS A 95 3.28 -6.38 10.98
C CYS A 95 4.50 -5.56 10.54
N GLY A 96 4.43 -4.23 10.64
CA GLY A 96 5.52 -3.34 10.22
C GLY A 96 5.72 -3.28 8.70
N ASP A 97 4.75 -3.75 7.90
CA ASP A 97 4.78 -3.59 6.45
C ASP A 97 4.25 -2.19 6.07
N PRO A 98 5.09 -1.29 5.52
CA PRO A 98 4.64 0.03 5.09
C PRO A 98 3.50 -0.04 4.06
N ASP A 99 3.47 -1.08 3.22
CA ASP A 99 2.43 -1.27 2.21
C ASP A 99 1.05 -1.54 2.82
N LEU A 100 1.02 -2.24 3.95
CA LEU A 100 -0.21 -2.44 4.72
C LEU A 100 -0.62 -1.15 5.44
N LEU A 101 0.35 -0.45 6.03
CA LEU A 101 0.09 0.71 6.88
C LEU A 101 -0.50 1.90 6.09
N TRP A 102 -0.03 2.18 4.88
CA TRP A 102 -0.65 3.26 4.08
C TRP A 102 -2.05 2.89 3.61
N ARG A 103 -2.33 1.60 3.34
CA ARG A 103 -3.67 1.12 3.01
C ARG A 103 -4.61 1.28 4.21
N LEU A 104 -4.12 0.97 5.41
CA LEU A 104 -4.85 1.15 6.65
C LEU A 104 -5.18 2.64 6.86
N ALA A 105 -4.20 3.53 6.68
CA ALA A 105 -4.42 4.98 6.75
C ALA A 105 -5.47 5.48 5.74
N ARG A 106 -5.46 4.98 4.50
CA ARG A 106 -6.45 5.30 3.47
C ARG A 106 -7.88 4.94 3.91
N VAL A 107 -8.08 3.72 4.42
CA VAL A 107 -9.42 3.28 4.83
C VAL A 107 -9.85 3.96 6.13
N THR A 108 -8.92 4.27 7.03
CA THR A 108 -9.17 5.11 8.20
C THR A 108 -9.67 6.49 7.77
N PHE A 109 -9.01 7.14 6.79
CA PHE A 109 -9.47 8.41 6.24
C PHE A 109 -10.92 8.33 5.73
N LYS A 110 -11.26 7.27 4.98
CA LYS A 110 -12.64 7.03 4.52
C LYS A 110 -13.64 6.88 5.67
N ARG A 111 -13.26 6.23 6.77
CA ARG A 111 -14.08 6.17 7.99
C ARG A 111 -14.22 7.56 8.63
N CYS A 112 -13.15 8.35 8.66
CA CYS A 112 -13.18 9.72 9.20
C CYS A 112 -14.06 10.68 8.38
N GLU A 113 -14.27 10.43 7.09
CA GLU A 113 -15.22 11.19 6.27
C GLU A 113 -16.67 11.00 6.76
N LEU A 114 -16.98 9.82 7.30
CA LEU A 114 -18.31 9.45 7.82
C LEU A 114 -18.45 9.69 9.34
N ALA A 115 -17.35 9.95 10.04
CA ALA A 115 -17.34 10.14 11.49
C ALA A 115 -18.05 11.45 11.92
N PRO A 116 -18.66 11.49 13.11
CA PRO A 116 -19.19 12.71 13.69
C PRO A 116 -18.10 13.81 13.78
N LYS A 117 -18.51 15.07 13.67
CA LYS A 117 -17.57 16.22 13.69
C LYS A 117 -16.66 16.22 14.92
N ALA A 118 -17.16 15.81 16.08
CA ALA A 118 -16.41 15.78 17.34
C ALA A 118 -15.27 14.73 17.35
N GLU A 119 -15.39 13.67 16.56
CA GLU A 119 -14.44 12.55 16.53
C GLU A 119 -13.49 12.62 15.33
N LYS A 120 -13.79 13.50 14.37
CA LYS A 120 -13.06 13.59 13.09
C LYS A 120 -11.57 13.84 13.28
N GLU A 121 -11.19 14.76 14.16
CA GLU A 121 -9.76 15.09 14.39
C GLU A 121 -9.01 13.92 15.05
N ALA A 122 -9.64 13.22 16.00
CA ALA A 122 -9.06 12.02 16.61
C ALA A 122 -8.88 10.89 15.59
N CYS A 123 -9.87 10.70 14.71
CA CYS A 123 -9.80 9.73 13.62
C CYS A 123 -8.69 10.06 12.61
N LEU A 124 -8.52 11.35 12.25
CA LEU A 124 -7.43 11.79 11.38
C LEU A 124 -6.06 11.57 12.05
N ALA A 125 -5.94 11.86 13.35
CA ALA A 125 -4.71 11.61 14.10
C ALA A 125 -4.35 10.11 14.13
N GLU A 126 -5.34 9.22 14.27
CA GLU A 126 -5.12 7.78 14.17
C GLU A 126 -4.55 7.39 12.79
N GLY A 127 -5.13 7.91 11.71
CA GLY A 127 -4.64 7.66 10.36
C GLY A 127 -3.22 8.17 10.12
N ILE A 128 -2.88 9.34 10.67
CA ILE A 128 -1.52 9.92 10.61
C ILE A 128 -0.52 9.03 11.36
N ALA A 129 -0.89 8.51 12.54
CA ALA A 129 -0.03 7.61 13.31
C ALA A 129 0.32 6.32 12.56
N TYR A 130 -0.59 5.78 11.74
CA TYR A 130 -0.26 4.65 10.86
C TYR A 130 0.78 5.02 9.80
N LEU A 131 0.75 6.25 9.29
CA LEU A 131 1.71 6.74 8.29
C LEU A 131 3.05 7.08 8.91
N ASP A 132 3.08 7.60 10.14
CA ASP A 132 4.32 7.74 10.90
C ASP A 132 5.04 6.39 11.03
N LYS A 133 4.29 5.37 11.47
CA LYS A 133 4.79 4.00 11.53
C LYS A 133 5.23 3.48 10.16
N ALA A 134 4.51 3.81 9.09
CA ALA A 134 4.90 3.39 7.73
C ALA A 134 6.25 3.99 7.33
N VAL A 135 6.51 5.26 7.65
CA VAL A 135 7.80 5.92 7.42
C VAL A 135 8.90 5.29 8.27
N GLU A 136 8.64 5.05 9.56
CA GLU A 136 9.57 4.37 10.47
C GLU A 136 9.96 2.96 9.99
N CYS A 137 9.03 2.25 9.37
CA CYS A 137 9.24 0.93 8.79
C CYS A 137 9.86 0.95 7.38
N GLY A 138 10.38 2.09 6.92
CA GLY A 138 11.08 2.19 5.63
C GLY A 138 10.19 2.56 4.44
N GLY A 139 8.99 3.08 4.68
CA GLY A 139 8.04 3.51 3.65
C GLY A 139 8.33 4.87 3.00
N GLU A 140 9.50 5.48 3.23
CA GLU A 140 9.85 6.82 2.70
C GLU A 140 9.95 6.86 1.16
N ASP A 141 10.27 5.74 0.52
CA ASP A 141 10.32 5.64 -0.94
C ASP A 141 8.98 5.18 -1.55
N LEU A 142 7.94 5.01 -0.73
CA LEU A 142 6.60 4.65 -1.20
C LEU A 142 5.77 5.91 -1.47
N GLY A 143 5.48 6.15 -2.74
CA GLY A 143 4.61 7.25 -3.17
C GLY A 143 3.24 7.28 -2.45
N PRO A 144 2.55 6.14 -2.26
CA PRO A 144 1.26 6.12 -1.56
C PRO A 144 1.33 6.61 -0.11
N VAL A 145 2.43 6.36 0.60
CA VAL A 145 2.63 6.85 1.98
C VAL A 145 2.56 8.37 1.97
N HIS A 146 3.41 9.02 1.15
CA HIS A 146 3.44 10.48 1.05
C HIS A 146 2.13 11.08 0.54
N LYS A 147 1.47 10.43 -0.42
CA LYS A 147 0.16 10.83 -0.92
C LYS A 147 -0.86 10.89 0.21
N TRP A 148 -1.07 9.79 0.93
CA TRP A 148 -2.05 9.74 2.01
C TRP A 148 -1.66 10.64 3.17
N TYR A 149 -0.36 10.78 3.47
CA TYR A 149 0.13 11.70 4.51
C TYR A 149 -0.30 13.14 4.22
N SER A 150 -0.08 13.62 2.99
CA SER A 150 -0.50 14.97 2.59
C SER A 150 -2.02 15.19 2.68
N ILE A 151 -2.82 14.17 2.32
CA ILE A 151 -4.28 14.23 2.36
C ILE A 151 -4.79 14.26 3.80
N LEU A 152 -4.25 13.43 4.69
CA LEU A 152 -4.71 13.38 6.09
C LEU A 152 -4.35 14.65 6.85
N ILE A 153 -3.10 15.14 6.74
CA ILE A 153 -2.74 16.44 7.36
C ILE A 153 -3.63 17.55 6.78
N GLY A 154 -3.75 17.62 5.45
CA GLY A 154 -4.54 18.67 4.80
C GLY A 154 -6.03 18.64 5.14
N SER A 155 -6.53 17.54 5.69
CA SER A 155 -7.91 17.38 6.11
C SER A 155 -8.18 17.83 7.56
N LYS A 156 -7.14 18.06 8.35
CA LYS A 156 -7.25 18.62 9.71
C LYS A 156 -7.83 20.03 9.61
N LYS A 157 -8.83 20.32 10.44
CA LYS A 157 -9.42 21.67 10.53
C LYS A 157 -9.03 22.34 11.82
N ASP A 158 -8.93 21.58 12.90
CA ASP A 158 -8.56 22.10 14.19
C ASP A 158 -7.04 22.27 14.31
N HIS A 159 -6.62 23.49 14.63
CA HIS A 159 -5.23 23.84 14.89
C HIS A 159 -5.20 24.73 16.13
N PRO A 160 -4.55 24.30 17.23
CA PRO A 160 -4.50 25.07 18.47
C PRO A 160 -3.89 26.47 18.27
N THR A 161 -2.91 26.59 17.36
CA THR A 161 -2.24 27.85 17.05
C THR A 161 -2.09 28.09 15.55
N THR A 162 -1.94 29.36 15.16
CA THR A 162 -1.62 29.73 13.76
C THR A 162 -0.27 29.15 13.33
N ARG A 163 0.68 29.00 14.26
CA ARG A 163 2.01 28.43 13.98
C ARG A 163 1.92 26.95 13.60
N GLU A 164 1.12 26.16 14.31
CA GLU A 164 0.90 24.74 13.96
C GLU A 164 0.20 24.60 12.62
N ARG A 165 -0.78 25.46 12.31
CA ARG A 165 -1.40 25.48 10.98
C ARG A 165 -0.40 25.75 9.87
N ILE A 166 0.52 26.69 10.08
CA ILE A 166 1.60 27.00 9.12
C ILE A 166 2.53 25.80 8.98
N HIS A 167 2.93 25.19 10.10
CA HIS A 167 3.77 23.99 10.11
C HIS A 167 3.13 22.84 9.32
N ASP A 168 1.88 22.53 9.60
CA ASP A 168 1.12 21.46 8.93
C ASP A 168 0.97 21.76 7.44
N ALA A 169 0.74 23.02 7.05
CA ALA A 169 0.73 23.41 5.65
C ALA A 169 2.08 23.13 4.96
N PHE A 170 3.23 23.41 5.61
CA PHE A 170 4.53 23.07 5.03
C PHE A 170 4.76 21.55 4.95
N LEU A 171 4.27 20.78 5.93
CA LEU A 171 4.31 19.32 5.86
C LEU A 171 3.48 18.78 4.68
N VAL A 172 2.27 19.30 4.46
CA VAL A 172 1.46 18.94 3.29
C VAL A 172 2.24 19.16 2.00
N LYS A 173 2.87 20.33 1.85
CA LYS A 173 3.71 20.65 0.68
C LYS A 173 4.86 19.65 0.52
N LYS A 174 5.58 19.35 1.60
CA LYS A 174 6.70 18.41 1.60
C LYS A 174 6.26 17.02 1.10
N HIS A 175 5.19 16.48 1.69
CA HIS A 175 4.70 15.15 1.35
C HIS A 175 4.10 15.10 -0.06
N VAL A 176 3.29 16.09 -0.47
CA VAL A 176 2.71 16.06 -1.82
C VAL A 176 3.78 16.20 -2.91
N GLN A 177 4.82 17.02 -2.70
CA GLN A 177 5.91 17.13 -3.66
C GLN A 177 6.68 15.81 -3.79
N ARG A 178 7.00 15.15 -2.66
CA ARG A 178 7.62 13.82 -2.68
C ARG A 178 6.73 12.78 -3.36
N ALA A 179 5.41 12.85 -3.15
CA ALA A 179 4.46 11.97 -3.82
C ALA A 179 4.42 12.20 -5.34
N ILE A 180 4.58 13.44 -5.82
CA ILE A 180 4.70 13.76 -7.26
C ILE A 180 6.01 13.21 -7.82
N ASP A 181 7.12 13.35 -7.09
CA ASP A 181 8.42 12.84 -7.54
C ASP A 181 8.40 11.30 -7.70
N LEU A 182 7.72 10.59 -6.79
CA LEU A 182 7.58 9.13 -6.80
C LEU A 182 6.48 8.63 -7.75
N MET A 183 5.38 9.37 -7.88
CA MET A 183 4.20 9.00 -8.67
C MET A 183 3.70 10.20 -9.51
N PRO A 184 4.44 10.59 -10.56
CA PRO A 184 4.12 11.79 -11.36
C PRO A 184 2.85 11.63 -12.20
N GLN A 185 2.38 10.41 -12.42
CA GLN A 185 1.17 10.14 -13.21
C GLN A 185 -0.12 10.20 -12.37
N ASP A 186 -0.01 10.31 -11.05
CA ASP A 186 -1.18 10.35 -10.18
C ASP A 186 -1.81 11.76 -10.19
N PRO A 187 -3.05 11.91 -10.72
CA PRO A 187 -3.70 13.21 -10.78
C PRO A 187 -4.04 13.76 -9.40
N LEU A 188 -4.24 12.89 -8.39
CA LEU A 188 -4.62 13.34 -7.05
C LEU A 188 -3.48 14.11 -6.38
N ASN A 189 -2.23 13.73 -6.63
CA ASN A 189 -1.06 14.45 -6.09
C ASN A 189 -1.02 15.90 -6.61
N HIS A 190 -1.28 16.08 -7.90
CA HIS A 190 -1.34 17.41 -8.53
C HIS A 190 -2.51 18.23 -8.01
N TYR A 191 -3.66 17.60 -7.80
CA TYR A 191 -4.82 18.23 -7.18
C TYR A 191 -4.52 18.73 -5.76
N VAL A 192 -3.90 17.90 -4.92
CA VAL A 192 -3.53 18.28 -3.55
C VAL A 192 -2.54 19.45 -3.54
N LEU A 193 -1.53 19.43 -4.44
CA LEU A 193 -0.60 20.55 -4.58
C LEU A 193 -1.30 21.83 -5.04
N GLY A 194 -2.23 21.72 -5.98
CA GLY A 194 -3.06 22.84 -6.44
C GLY A 194 -3.89 23.44 -5.31
N ASN A 195 -4.53 22.58 -4.51
CA ASN A 195 -5.29 23.01 -3.33
C ASN A 195 -4.40 23.73 -2.31
N TRP A 196 -3.20 23.21 -2.05
CA TRP A 196 -2.22 23.87 -1.18
C TRP A 196 -1.84 25.26 -1.69
N CYS A 197 -1.53 25.40 -2.99
CA CYS A 197 -1.21 26.71 -3.60
C CYS A 197 -2.36 27.71 -3.45
N TYR A 198 -3.61 27.25 -3.62
CA TYR A 198 -4.80 28.07 -3.46
C TYR A 198 -4.94 28.58 -2.02
N GLU A 199 -4.81 27.72 -1.02
CA GLU A 199 -4.89 28.08 0.41
C GLU A 199 -3.81 29.09 0.82
N VAL A 200 -2.57 28.90 0.35
CA VAL A 200 -1.47 29.84 0.62
C VAL A 200 -1.72 31.20 -0.04
N ALA A 201 -2.24 31.22 -1.27
CA ALA A 201 -2.60 32.44 -1.97
C ALA A 201 -3.75 33.20 -1.27
N GLY A 202 -4.66 32.48 -0.60
CA GLY A 202 -5.74 33.04 0.21
C GLY A 202 -5.32 33.55 1.60
N THR A 203 -4.13 33.17 2.09
CA THR A 203 -3.68 33.54 3.44
C THR A 203 -3.47 35.07 3.59
N PRO A 204 -4.05 35.73 4.62
CA PRO A 204 -3.87 37.17 4.84
C PRO A 204 -2.41 37.61 4.95
N TRP A 205 -2.08 38.80 4.43
CA TRP A 205 -0.71 39.31 4.38
C TRP A 205 -0.02 39.40 5.76
N LEU A 206 -0.79 39.62 6.83
CA LEU A 206 -0.26 39.71 8.19
C LEU A 206 0.30 38.37 8.68
N ILE A 207 -0.37 37.27 8.37
CA ILE A 207 0.06 35.91 8.73
C ILE A 207 1.30 35.51 7.92
N ARG A 208 1.48 36.05 6.70
CA ARG A 208 2.67 35.79 5.88
C ARG A 208 3.95 36.42 6.42
N LYS A 209 3.85 37.40 7.31
CA LYS A 209 4.99 38.12 7.91
C LYS A 209 5.36 37.61 9.31
N ALA A 210 4.55 36.73 9.89
CA ALA A 210 4.77 36.12 11.20
C ALA A 210 5.67 34.89 11.10
#